data_AF-A0A419DJG9-F1
#
_entry.id   AF-A0A419DJG9-F1
#
_cell.length_a   1.000
_cell.length_b   1.000
_cell.length_c   1.000
_cell.angle_alpha   90.00
_cell.angle_beta   90.00
_cell.angle_gamma   90.00
#
_symmetry.space_group_name_H-M   'P 1'
#
loop_
_entity.id
_entity.type
_entity.pdbx_description
1 polymer ?
#
loop_
_entity_poly.entity_id
_entity_poly.type
_entity_poly.pdbx_seq_one_letter_code
_entity_poly.pdbx_strand_id
1 'polypeptide(L)'
;MIDYAEAIYHEFIHQSIFLDDMINCMFPNANDCAKEEALVTSTILKMRRPLDRSYHAAGVSIGIMHLYHLFNDKSKSVQFIDDLKVTLSEISTKTEFLGEQGIIALEQMNSFAKNVNYDLITESLNK
;
A
#
# COMPACT_ATOMS: atom_id res chain seq x y z
N MET A 1 5.55 10.88 20.95
CA MET A 1 5.78 11.93 19.91
C MET A 1 5.85 11.30 18.52
N ILE A 2 6.56 10.18 18.37
CA ILE A 2 6.55 9.37 17.13
C ILE A 2 5.15 8.83 16.83
N ASP A 3 4.37 8.41 17.84
CA ASP A 3 3.03 7.83 17.60
C ASP A 3 2.04 8.82 16.95
N TYR A 4 2.11 10.12 17.31
CA TYR A 4 1.30 11.14 16.67
C TYR A 4 1.77 11.42 15.24
N ALA A 5 3.08 11.45 15.00
CA ALA A 5 3.63 11.62 13.66
C ALA A 5 3.25 10.44 12.76
N GLU A 6 3.36 9.21 13.27
CA GLU A 6 2.94 7.99 12.58
C GLU A 6 1.44 8.02 12.28
N ALA A 7 0.59 8.38 13.24
CA ALA A 7 -0.85 8.49 13.03
C ALA A 7 -1.21 9.53 11.94
N ILE A 8 -0.58 10.71 11.97
CA ILE A 8 -0.79 11.74 10.94
C ILE A 8 -0.33 11.23 9.58
N TYR A 9 0.84 10.59 9.51
CA TYR A 9 1.41 10.07 8.28
C TYR A 9 0.57 8.92 7.69
N HIS A 10 0.08 8.02 8.56
CA HIS A 10 -0.83 6.93 8.22
C HIS A 10 -2.13 7.46 7.62
N GLU A 11 -2.81 8.37 8.31
CA GLU A 11 -4.08 8.92 7.83
C GLU A 11 -3.89 9.75 6.55
N PHE A 12 -2.77 10.46 6.40
CA PHE A 12 -2.43 11.16 5.16
C PHE A 12 -2.35 10.20 3.96
N ILE A 13 -1.67 9.06 4.10
CA ILE A 13 -1.56 8.07 3.02
C ILE A 13 -2.93 7.47 2.72
N HIS A 14 -3.72 7.14 3.75
CA HIS A 14 -5.08 6.65 3.54
C HIS A 14 -5.90 7.63 2.71
N GLN A 15 -5.93 8.90 3.09
CA GLN A 15 -6.64 9.95 2.37
C GLN A 15 -6.13 10.12 0.93
N SER A 16 -4.83 10.01 0.70
CA SER A 16 -4.24 10.11 -0.63
C SER A 16 -4.70 8.98 -1.55
N ILE A 17 -4.71 7.73 -1.07
CA ILE A 17 -5.20 6.57 -1.84
C ILE A 17 -6.71 6.68 -2.07
N PHE A 18 -7.49 7.06 -1.06
CA PHE A 18 -8.93 7.28 -1.21
C PHE A 18 -9.25 8.35 -2.25
N LEU A 19 -8.51 9.45 -2.25
CA LEU A 19 -8.69 10.53 -3.22
C LEU A 19 -8.32 10.06 -4.64
N ASP A 20 -7.23 9.31 -4.79
CA ASP A 20 -6.81 8.76 -6.08
C ASP A 20 -7.86 7.77 -6.62
N ASP A 21 -8.37 6.88 -5.77
CA ASP A 21 -9.47 5.97 -6.14
C ASP A 21 -10.74 6.71 -6.54
N MET A 22 -11.14 7.74 -5.79
CA MET A 22 -12.35 8.51 -6.09
C MET A 22 -12.27 9.25 -7.42
N ILE A 23 -11.07 9.71 -7.82
CA ILE A 23 -10.86 10.48 -9.05
C ILE A 23 -10.61 9.55 -10.25
N ASN A 24 -9.78 8.52 -10.05
CA ASN A 24 -9.22 7.70 -11.11
C ASN A 24 -9.77 6.26 -11.14
N CYS A 25 -10.74 5.95 -10.28
CA CYS A 25 -11.43 4.66 -10.22
C CYS A 25 -10.46 3.47 -10.12
N MET A 26 -9.64 3.44 -9.06
CA MET A 26 -8.72 2.33 -8.81
C MET A 26 -9.46 1.02 -8.56
N PHE A 27 -10.65 1.08 -7.95
CA PHE A 27 -11.56 -0.05 -7.74
C PHE A 27 -12.90 0.22 -8.47
N PRO A 28 -13.02 -0.15 -9.77
CA PRO A 28 -14.19 0.17 -10.60
C PRO A 28 -15.52 -0.30 -10.02
N ASN A 29 -15.51 -1.38 -9.26
CA ASN A 29 -16.65 -1.84 -8.47
C ASN A 29 -16.20 -2.29 -7.08
N ALA A 30 -16.30 -1.40 -6.09
CA ALA A 30 -15.89 -1.67 -4.71
C ALA A 30 -16.60 -2.89 -4.08
N ASN A 31 -17.83 -3.22 -4.51
CA ASN A 31 -18.53 -4.40 -4.00
C ASN A 31 -17.87 -5.71 -4.45
N ASP A 32 -17.20 -5.71 -5.60
CA ASP A 32 -16.52 -6.90 -6.12
C ASP A 32 -15.27 -7.23 -5.29
N CYS A 33 -14.63 -6.21 -4.68
CA CYS A 33 -13.48 -6.39 -3.81
C CYS A 33 -13.77 -7.23 -2.55
N ALA A 34 -15.05 -7.33 -2.14
CA ALA A 34 -15.47 -8.08 -0.97
C ALA A 34 -15.86 -9.55 -1.28
N LYS A 35 -15.84 -9.96 -2.55
CA LYS A 35 -16.11 -11.35 -2.94
C LYS A 35 -14.96 -12.27 -2.54
N GLU A 36 -15.27 -13.55 -2.32
CA GLU A 36 -14.31 -14.55 -1.83
C GLU A 36 -13.08 -14.68 -2.74
N GLU A 37 -13.30 -14.66 -4.06
CA GLU A 37 -12.27 -14.70 -5.09
C GLU A 37 -11.37 -13.45 -5.09
N ALA A 38 -11.90 -12.30 -4.64
CA ALA A 38 -11.18 -11.03 -4.59
C ALA A 38 -10.36 -10.88 -3.30
N LEU A 39 -10.65 -11.64 -2.24
CA LEU A 39 -9.95 -11.49 -0.97
C LEU A 39 -8.43 -11.65 -1.16
N VAL A 40 -7.65 -10.93 -0.36
CA VAL A 40 -6.19 -11.06 -0.29
C VAL A 40 -5.70 -10.93 1.14
N THR A 41 -4.54 -11.52 1.42
CA THR A 41 -3.88 -11.45 2.72
C THR A 41 -3.38 -10.03 2.97
N SER A 42 -3.86 -9.40 4.04
CA SER A 42 -3.47 -8.04 4.42
C SER A 42 -2.05 -7.98 4.95
N THR A 43 -1.27 -6.98 4.51
CA THR A 43 0.12 -6.75 4.95
C THR A 43 0.25 -6.56 6.46
N ILE A 44 -0.74 -5.90 7.09
CA ILE A 44 -0.70 -5.58 8.52
C ILE A 44 -1.37 -6.67 9.37
N LEU A 45 -2.59 -7.08 9.00
CA LEU A 45 -3.38 -8.02 9.83
C LEU A 45 -3.11 -9.49 9.53
N LYS A 46 -2.36 -9.82 8.46
CA LYS A 46 -1.98 -11.18 8.07
C LYS A 46 -3.16 -12.15 7.93
N MET A 47 -4.32 -11.62 7.54
CA MET A 47 -5.55 -12.37 7.33
C MET A 47 -6.20 -11.94 6.01
N ARG A 48 -7.02 -12.82 5.45
CA ARG A 48 -7.79 -12.57 4.22
C ARG A 48 -8.82 -11.47 4.45
N ARG A 49 -8.79 -10.43 3.62
CA ARG A 49 -9.69 -9.27 3.69
C ARG A 49 -10.04 -8.81 2.28
N PRO A 50 -11.10 -7.99 2.14
CA PRO A 50 -11.43 -7.35 0.88
C PRO A 50 -10.23 -6.70 0.20
N LEU A 51 -10.17 -6.81 -1.13
CA LEU A 51 -9.02 -6.43 -1.95
C LEU A 51 -8.60 -4.97 -1.72
N ASP A 52 -9.57 -4.06 -1.77
CA ASP A 52 -9.43 -2.62 -1.51
C ASP A 52 -8.74 -2.36 -0.16
N ARG A 53 -9.22 -3.00 0.91
CA ARG A 53 -8.66 -2.80 2.27
C ARG A 53 -7.23 -3.29 2.38
N SER A 54 -6.92 -4.42 1.76
CA SER A 54 -5.56 -4.96 1.75
C SER A 54 -4.62 -4.17 0.85
N TYR A 55 -5.12 -3.63 -0.27
CA TYR A 55 -4.39 -2.71 -1.13
C TYR A 55 -4.01 -1.45 -0.38
N HIS A 56 -4.97 -0.83 0.33
CA HIS A 56 -4.71 0.34 1.17
C HIS A 56 -3.70 0.02 2.29
N ALA A 57 -3.83 -1.14 2.93
CA ALA A 57 -2.88 -1.57 3.95
C ALA A 57 -1.46 -1.73 3.39
N ALA A 58 -1.31 -2.24 2.16
CA ALA A 58 -0.02 -2.32 1.48
C ALA A 58 0.58 -0.92 1.25
N GLY A 59 -0.18 0.01 0.68
CA GLY A 59 0.28 1.39 0.46
C GLY A 59 0.67 2.12 1.76
N VAL A 60 -0.15 2.00 2.80
CA VAL A 60 0.16 2.54 4.14
C VAL A 60 1.44 1.93 4.72
N SER A 61 1.62 0.61 4.59
CA SER A 61 2.81 -0.06 5.12
C SER A 61 4.10 0.48 4.50
N ILE A 62 4.10 0.78 3.20
CA ILE A 62 5.24 1.40 2.49
C ILE A 62 5.54 2.77 3.10
N GLY A 63 4.51 3.59 3.30
CA GLY A 63 4.69 4.91 3.88
C GLY A 63 5.14 4.89 5.34
N ILE A 64 4.63 3.96 6.17
CA ILE A 64 5.13 3.78 7.56
C ILE A 64 6.60 3.38 7.55
N MET A 65 7.00 2.45 6.68
CA MET A 65 8.41 2.06 6.54
C MET A 65 9.28 3.24 6.07
N HIS A 66 8.78 4.07 5.16
CA HIS A 66 9.43 5.31 4.74
C HIS A 66 9.60 6.31 5.89
N LEU A 67 8.57 6.51 6.72
CA LEU A 67 8.67 7.37 7.91
C LEU A 67 9.77 6.88 8.86
N TYR A 68 9.85 5.56 9.09
CA TYR A 68 10.90 4.99 9.93
C TYR A 68 12.30 5.10 9.31
N HIS A 69 12.41 5.04 7.99
CA HIS A 69 13.66 5.38 7.28
C HIS A 69 14.08 6.83 7.55
N LEU A 70 13.16 7.80 7.48
CA LEU A 70 13.44 9.20 7.80
C LEU A 70 13.90 9.41 9.26
N PHE A 71 13.43 8.57 10.19
CA PHE A 71 13.89 8.57 11.58
C PHE A 71 15.16 7.73 11.83
N ASN A 72 15.79 7.20 10.78
CA ASN A 72 16.96 6.30 10.87
C ASN A 72 16.69 4.99 11.65
N ASP A 73 15.43 4.58 11.82
CA ASP A 73 15.07 3.30 12.42
C ASP A 73 15.05 2.19 11.37
N LYS A 74 16.23 1.63 11.11
CA LYS A 74 16.40 0.59 10.09
C LYS A 74 15.55 -0.65 10.35
N SER A 75 15.38 -1.05 11.61
CA SER A 75 14.61 -2.25 11.96
C SER A 75 13.14 -2.08 11.58
N LYS A 76 12.55 -0.93 11.92
CA LYS A 76 11.15 -0.66 11.59
C LYS A 76 10.95 -0.29 10.12
N SER A 77 11.96 0.26 9.46
CA SER A 77 11.91 0.54 8.01
C SER A 77 11.80 -0.72 7.14
N VAL A 78 11.97 -1.93 7.68
CA VAL A 78 11.83 -3.17 6.88
C VAL A 78 10.78 -4.13 7.45
N GLN A 79 10.07 -3.73 8.50
CA GLN A 79 9.23 -4.61 9.31
C GLN A 79 8.07 -5.29 8.55
N PHE A 80 7.62 -4.70 7.43
CA PHE A 80 6.51 -5.21 6.64
C PHE A 80 6.92 -5.75 5.27
N ILE A 81 8.22 -5.80 4.92
CA ILE A 81 8.65 -6.12 3.55
C ILE A 81 8.19 -7.51 3.09
N ASP A 82 8.30 -8.52 3.95
CA ASP A 82 7.91 -9.89 3.58
C ASP A 82 6.40 -10.04 3.47
N ASP A 83 5.64 -9.48 4.41
CA ASP A 83 4.18 -9.46 4.36
C ASP A 83 3.67 -8.65 3.15
N LEU A 84 4.33 -7.54 2.81
CA LEU A 84 4.01 -6.70 1.66
C LEU A 84 4.18 -7.50 0.36
N LYS A 85 5.28 -8.24 0.20
CA LYS A 85 5.51 -9.09 -0.98
C LYS A 85 4.41 -10.14 -1.14
N VAL A 86 3.95 -10.75 -0.05
CA VAL A 86 2.83 -11.71 -0.09
C VAL A 86 1.55 -11.00 -0.56
N THR A 87 1.19 -9.88 0.06
CA THR A 87 -0.01 -9.12 -0.33
C THR A 87 0.04 -8.69 -1.79
N LEU A 88 1.14 -8.11 -2.26
CA LEU A 88 1.28 -7.62 -3.63
C LEU A 88 1.26 -8.76 -4.66
N SER A 89 1.86 -9.92 -4.33
CA SER A 89 1.77 -11.11 -5.17
C SER A 89 0.32 -11.59 -5.32
N GLU A 90 -0.44 -11.64 -4.21
CA GLU A 90 -1.86 -12.01 -4.26
C GLU A 90 -2.72 -11.00 -5.02
N ILE A 91 -2.47 -9.69 -4.88
CA ILE A 91 -3.18 -8.65 -5.64
C ILE A 91 -2.84 -8.74 -7.13
N SER A 92 -1.59 -9.05 -7.48
CA SER A 92 -1.14 -9.17 -8.88
C SER A 92 -1.81 -10.32 -9.64
N THR A 93 -2.42 -11.27 -8.93
CA THR A 93 -3.24 -12.35 -9.52
C THR A 93 -4.72 -12.00 -9.67
N LYS A 94 -5.11 -10.77 -9.30
CA LYS A 94 -6.50 -10.29 -9.18
C LYS A 94 -6.67 -8.92 -9.83
N THR A 95 -5.91 -8.64 -10.89
CA THR A 95 -5.93 -7.34 -11.57
C THR A 95 -7.25 -7.07 -12.28
N GLU A 96 -8.08 -8.09 -12.51
CA GLU A 96 -9.45 -7.94 -13.02
C GLU A 96 -10.37 -7.13 -12.11
N PHE A 97 -10.03 -6.98 -10.83
CA PHE A 97 -10.75 -6.14 -9.87
C PHE A 97 -10.22 -4.69 -9.80
N LEU A 98 -9.18 -4.38 -10.57
CA LEU A 98 -8.51 -3.07 -10.56
C LEU A 98 -8.81 -2.28 -11.84
N GLY A 99 -8.92 -0.97 -11.68
CA GLY A 99 -8.88 -0.03 -12.78
C GLY A 99 -7.45 0.22 -13.25
N GLU A 100 -7.30 0.95 -14.37
CA GLU A 100 -6.00 1.29 -14.95
C GLU A 100 -5.06 1.94 -13.93
N GLN A 101 -5.55 2.92 -13.18
CA GLN A 101 -4.77 3.58 -12.12
C GLN A 101 -4.38 2.61 -10.99
N GLY A 102 -5.28 1.68 -10.62
CA GLY A 102 -5.00 0.65 -9.62
C GLY A 102 -3.87 -0.28 -10.04
N ILE A 103 -3.79 -0.61 -11.32
CA ILE A 103 -2.71 -1.43 -11.90
C ILE A 103 -1.39 -0.64 -11.91
N ILE A 104 -1.39 0.63 -12.34
CA ILE A 104 -0.19 1.48 -12.36
C ILE A 104 0.40 1.60 -10.95
N ALA A 105 -0.42 1.94 -9.96
CA ALA A 105 0.02 2.05 -8.57
C ALA A 105 0.49 0.69 -8.01
N LEU A 106 -0.14 -0.42 -8.40
CA LEU A 106 0.30 -1.77 -8.03
C LEU A 106 1.70 -2.09 -8.61
N GLU A 107 1.97 -1.71 -9.85
CA GLU A 107 3.29 -1.89 -10.46
C GLU A 107 4.37 -1.08 -9.74
N GLN A 108 4.05 0.15 -9.33
CA GLN A 108 4.94 0.98 -8.53
C GLN A 108 5.24 0.33 -7.17
N MET A 109 4.22 -0.16 -6.46
CA MET A 109 4.40 -0.87 -5.20
C MET A 109 5.23 -2.15 -5.37
N ASN A 110 4.99 -2.91 -6.45
CA ASN A 110 5.78 -4.09 -6.79
C ASN A 110 7.24 -3.76 -7.10
N SER A 111 7.49 -2.66 -7.82
CA SER A 111 8.84 -2.18 -8.11
C SER A 111 9.58 -1.83 -6.82
N PHE A 112 8.93 -1.10 -5.91
CA PHE A 112 9.45 -0.80 -4.58
C PHE A 112 9.76 -2.07 -3.76
N ALA A 113 8.84 -3.05 -3.72
CA ALA A 113 9.03 -4.29 -2.96
C ALA A 113 10.18 -5.17 -3.49
N LYS A 114 10.52 -5.06 -4.79
CA LYS A 114 11.67 -5.74 -5.42
C LYS A 114 12.99 -5.04 -5.12
N ASN A 115 12.99 -3.71 -5.13
CA ASN A 115 14.16 -2.89 -4.86
C ASN A 115 13.81 -1.74 -3.92
N VAL A 116 13.92 -2.01 -2.62
CA VAL A 116 13.55 -1.07 -1.56
C VAL A 116 14.47 0.14 -1.62
N ASN A 117 13.92 1.27 -2.06
CA ASN A 117 14.61 2.54 -2.11
C ASN A 117 13.67 3.64 -1.62
N TYR A 118 13.83 4.00 -0.35
CA TYR A 118 13.05 5.04 0.31
C TYR A 118 13.38 6.45 -0.18
N ASP A 119 14.60 6.67 -0.68
CA ASP A 119 15.03 8.00 -1.13
C ASP A 119 14.26 8.42 -2.39
N LEU A 120 13.87 7.47 -3.25
CA LEU A 120 12.99 7.73 -4.40
C LEU A 120 11.61 8.26 -3.99
N ILE A 121 11.08 7.81 -2.83
CA ILE A 121 9.82 8.32 -2.28
C ILE A 121 10.02 9.75 -1.78
N THR A 122 11.15 10.03 -1.11
CA THR A 122 11.47 11.38 -0.67
C THR A 122 11.66 12.33 -1.86
N GLU A 123 12.34 11.90 -2.92
CA GLU A 123 12.53 12.70 -4.13
C GLU A 123 11.22 13.00 -4.88
N SER A 124 10.28 12.06 -4.91
CA SER A 124 9.00 12.26 -5.61
C SER A 124 8.09 13.27 -4.89
N LEU A 125 8.16 13.33 -3.56
CA LEU A 125 7.38 14.26 -2.73
C LEU A 125 7.89 15.70 -2.75
N ASN A 126 9.14 15.94 -3.20
CA ASN A 126 9.77 17.26 -3.23
C ASN A 126 9.70 17.94 -4.62
N LYS A 127 9.01 17.33 -5.59
CA LYS A 127 8.79 17.88 -6.93
C LYS A 127 7.47 18.64 -7.00
#